data_AF-A0A842VU40-F1
#
_entry.id   AF-A0A842VU40-F1
#
_cell.length_a   1.000
_cell.length_b   1.000
_cell.length_c   1.000
_cell.angle_alpha   90.00
_cell.angle_beta   90.00
_cell.angle_gamma   90.00
#
_symmetry.space_group_name_H-M   'P 1'
#
loop_
_entity.id
_entity.type
_entity.pdbx_description
1 polymer ?
#
loop_
_entity_poly.entity_id
_entity_poly.type
_entity_poly.pdbx_seq_one_letter_code
_entity_poly.pdbx_strand_id
1 'polypeptide(L)'
;AIIDHAERLINLMQLTRDFQKVLITCRTQFFPKDEEIPIETGIVKIGPVPAGHKAQYIFHKLYISPFTMNQIEDYLKRRFPIWKKKCRKQARDMIEKIPKLSVRPMLLAHIEDLVGKELELKYAFQVYEEMVEAWLIREEGKLEGIKKEPLRDFSELLAIEIFKNREQRKSERIPKSALTEFAESFKIPLEDWQLSGRSLLNRDAVGNYKFAHRSIMEYLFVKRFLEIQSDARPKIEWTDQMFQFLYEMINHYQEHNMKLADLTHIDLKRLIKTTKGPLYKLRSKKKSLFEHDVHKMIRQYNMFEFRENLSGRGLFHLYDVDEENGIVIDHTTGLMWQQSGTPNRKTYKDAEKWIANLNWNCFAGYSDWRLPTLEEAMSLMESEKKNRDLYIHPVFDNLQRWIWTADKVKGDHSVYAVFFHDGLYVIRNIIYNYGFYVRAVRSF
;
A
#
# COMPACT_ATOMS: atom_id res chain seq x y z
N ALA A 1 6.52 -12.41 -17.70
CA ALA A 1 7.95 -12.05 -17.66
C ALA A 1 8.67 -12.69 -18.84
N ILE A 2 9.78 -12.12 -19.33
CA ILE A 2 10.63 -12.84 -20.30
C ILE A 2 11.25 -14.01 -19.53
N ILE A 3 10.96 -15.24 -19.97
CA ILE A 3 11.31 -16.47 -19.26
C ILE A 3 12.82 -16.73 -19.31
N ASP A 4 13.51 -16.21 -20.34
CA ASP A 4 14.98 -16.25 -20.48
C ASP A 4 15.53 -14.87 -20.92
N HIS A 5 16.05 -14.12 -19.95
CA HIS A 5 16.61 -12.78 -20.17
C HIS A 5 17.94 -12.83 -20.94
N ALA A 6 18.71 -13.91 -20.81
CA ALA A 6 20.00 -14.07 -21.45
C ALA A 6 19.81 -14.32 -22.96
N GLU A 7 18.86 -15.17 -23.32
CA GLU A 7 18.51 -15.44 -24.72
C GLU A 7 18.01 -14.18 -25.44
N ARG A 8 17.16 -13.38 -24.78
CA ARG A 8 16.67 -12.12 -25.37
C ARG A 8 17.80 -11.12 -25.61
N LEU A 9 18.77 -11.04 -24.69
CA LEU A 9 19.92 -10.15 -24.84
C LEU A 9 20.80 -10.58 -26.02
N ILE A 10 21.07 -11.88 -26.17
CA ILE A 10 21.81 -12.44 -27.31
C ILE A 10 21.11 -12.11 -28.64
N ASN A 11 19.79 -12.24 -28.70
CA ASN A 11 19.00 -11.89 -29.89
C ASN A 11 19.16 -10.40 -30.26
N LEU A 12 19.04 -9.50 -29.28
CA LEU A 12 19.24 -8.06 -29.51
C LEU A 12 20.65 -7.78 -30.05
N MET A 13 21.67 -8.43 -29.50
CA MET A 13 23.06 -8.23 -29.93
C MET A 13 23.31 -8.72 -31.37
N GLN A 14 22.64 -9.79 -31.78
CA GLN A 14 22.66 -10.26 -33.18
C GLN A 14 21.97 -9.27 -34.12
N LEU A 15 20.78 -8.78 -33.74
CA LEU A 15 20.04 -7.79 -34.54
C LEU A 15 20.78 -6.46 -34.67
N THR A 16 21.59 -6.10 -33.69
CA THR A 16 22.33 -4.83 -33.68
C THR A 16 23.81 -4.98 -34.04
N ARG A 17 24.23 -6.13 -34.60
CA ARG A 17 25.65 -6.45 -34.85
C ARG A 17 26.34 -5.51 -35.83
N ASP A 18 25.59 -4.90 -36.75
CA ASP A 18 26.11 -4.05 -37.82
C ASP A 18 26.24 -2.57 -37.37
N PHE A 19 25.85 -2.25 -36.12
CA PHE A 19 25.97 -0.91 -35.55
C PHE A 19 27.25 -0.76 -34.73
N GLN A 20 27.98 0.33 -34.98
CA GLN A 20 29.23 0.64 -34.25
C GLN A 20 28.99 0.88 -32.74
N LYS A 21 27.86 1.49 -32.38
CA LYS A 21 27.45 1.75 -30.99
C LYS A 21 25.95 1.56 -30.87
N VAL A 22 25.51 0.91 -29.79
CA VAL A 22 24.11 0.63 -29.52
C VAL A 22 23.79 1.06 -28.09
N LEU A 23 22.82 1.96 -27.93
CA LEU A 23 22.28 2.33 -26.62
C LEU A 23 20.94 1.63 -26.41
N ILE A 24 20.87 0.73 -25.43
CA ILE A 24 19.66 0.03 -25.06
C ILE A 24 19.16 0.60 -23.73
N THR A 25 17.91 1.05 -23.69
CA THR A 25 17.26 1.52 -22.45
C THR A 25 16.23 0.50 -21.98
N CYS A 26 16.15 0.24 -20.67
CA CYS A 26 15.18 -0.68 -20.08
C CYS A 26 14.82 -0.27 -18.63
N ARG A 27 13.78 -0.90 -18.05
CA ARG A 27 13.43 -0.76 -16.62
C ARG A 27 14.21 -1.79 -15.79
N THR A 28 14.46 -1.50 -14.50
CA THR A 28 15.18 -2.40 -13.59
C THR A 28 14.49 -3.76 -13.39
N GLN A 29 13.16 -3.80 -13.46
CA GLN A 29 12.33 -5.01 -13.33
C GLN A 29 12.54 -6.09 -14.44
N PHE A 30 13.38 -5.83 -15.43
CA PHE A 30 13.78 -6.85 -16.41
C PHE A 30 14.95 -7.72 -15.91
N PHE A 31 15.50 -7.43 -14.74
CA PHE A 31 16.53 -8.21 -14.08
C PHE A 31 15.91 -8.97 -12.89
N PRO A 32 16.02 -10.31 -12.85
CA PRO A 32 15.24 -11.16 -11.95
C PRO A 32 15.62 -11.08 -10.46
N LYS A 33 16.73 -10.41 -10.08
CA LYS A 33 17.15 -10.26 -8.67
C LYS A 33 17.81 -8.89 -8.41
N ASP A 34 17.54 -8.31 -7.23
CA ASP A 34 18.21 -7.09 -6.74
C ASP A 34 19.74 -7.27 -6.61
N GLU A 35 20.23 -8.50 -6.41
CA GLU A 35 21.65 -8.86 -6.39
C GLU A 35 22.33 -8.76 -7.77
N GLU A 36 21.56 -8.75 -8.86
CA GLU A 36 22.07 -8.53 -10.22
C GLU A 36 22.04 -7.06 -10.64
N ILE A 37 21.51 -6.16 -9.80
CA ILE A 37 21.62 -4.71 -9.96
C ILE A 37 23.02 -4.34 -9.46
N PRO A 38 24.01 -4.16 -10.35
CA PRO A 38 25.36 -3.80 -9.96
C PRO A 38 25.33 -2.45 -9.25
N ILE A 39 25.97 -2.39 -8.08
CA ILE A 39 26.16 -1.15 -7.32
C ILE A 39 27.13 -0.21 -8.08
N GLU A 40 27.90 -0.77 -9.03
CA GLU A 40 28.86 -0.05 -9.88
C GLU A 40 28.65 -0.35 -11.37
N THR A 41 29.07 0.57 -12.24
CA THR A 41 29.02 0.36 -13.69
C THR A 41 29.93 -0.81 -14.09
N GLY A 42 29.36 -1.84 -14.71
CA GLY A 42 30.08 -3.06 -15.06
C GLY A 42 30.26 -3.25 -16.56
N ILE A 43 31.36 -3.90 -16.95
CA ILE A 43 31.57 -4.42 -18.31
C ILE A 43 31.30 -5.92 -18.29
N VAL A 44 30.23 -6.36 -18.95
CA VAL A 44 29.98 -7.78 -19.18
C VAL A 44 30.59 -8.15 -20.53
N LYS A 45 31.54 -9.09 -20.53
CA LYS A 45 32.08 -9.70 -21.74
C LYS A 45 31.45 -11.07 -21.91
N ILE A 46 30.79 -11.30 -23.04
CA ILE A 46 30.19 -12.61 -23.36
C ILE A 46 31.05 -13.28 -24.44
N GLY A 47 31.57 -14.50 -24.19
CA GLY A 47 32.35 -15.31 -25.15
C GLY A 47 32.55 -16.78 -24.71
N PRO A 48 32.76 -17.73 -25.66
CA PRO A 48 34.12 -18.25 -25.90
C PRO A 48 34.51 -18.40 -27.39
N VAL A 49 35.81 -18.60 -27.66
CA VAL A 49 36.53 -18.54 -28.97
C VAL A 49 37.38 -19.83 -29.07
N PRO A 50 37.61 -20.56 -30.19
CA PRO A 50 38.09 -20.11 -31.52
C PRO A 50 37.53 -20.86 -32.77
N ALA A 51 38.06 -20.49 -33.94
CA ALA A 51 37.78 -20.87 -35.34
C ALA A 51 36.56 -21.77 -35.61
N GLY A 52 35.50 -21.17 -36.17
CA GLY A 52 34.15 -21.75 -36.20
C GLY A 52 33.20 -21.12 -35.17
N HIS A 53 33.56 -19.98 -34.57
CA HIS A 53 32.83 -19.31 -33.50
C HIS A 53 32.57 -17.81 -33.81
N LYS A 54 31.45 -17.26 -33.30
CA LYS A 54 30.97 -15.88 -33.54
C LYS A 54 31.36 -14.91 -32.41
N ALA A 55 31.42 -13.62 -32.79
CA ALA A 55 31.99 -12.45 -32.11
C ALA A 55 31.76 -12.33 -30.58
N GLN A 56 32.78 -11.84 -29.88
CA GLN A 56 32.71 -11.36 -28.50
C GLN A 56 32.08 -9.96 -28.47
N TYR A 57 31.20 -9.71 -27.51
CA TYR A 57 30.56 -8.41 -27.34
C TYR A 57 30.86 -7.82 -25.95
N ILE A 58 31.09 -6.51 -25.93
CA ILE A 58 31.33 -5.71 -24.73
C ILE A 58 30.05 -4.96 -24.39
N PHE A 59 29.48 -5.20 -23.21
CA PHE A 59 28.25 -4.56 -22.76
C PHE A 59 28.50 -3.70 -21.52
N HIS A 60 28.27 -2.38 -21.64
CA HIS A 60 28.34 -1.44 -20.53
C HIS A 60 26.97 -1.29 -19.87
N LYS A 61 26.86 -1.65 -18.60
CA LYS A 61 25.65 -1.43 -17.79
C LYS A 61 25.74 -0.07 -17.10
N LEU A 62 24.84 0.84 -17.46
CA LEU A 62 24.72 2.16 -16.85
C LEU A 62 23.33 2.30 -16.22
N TYR A 63 23.28 2.78 -14.99
CA TYR A 63 22.04 3.08 -14.27
C TYR A 63 21.83 4.59 -14.26
N ILE A 64 20.62 5.02 -14.65
CA ILE A 64 20.22 6.41 -14.46
C ILE A 64 19.86 6.56 -13.00
N SER A 65 20.75 7.16 -12.21
CA SER A 65 20.48 7.48 -10.82
C SER A 65 19.35 8.51 -10.75
N PRO A 66 18.44 8.39 -9.76
CA PRO A 66 17.51 9.46 -9.46
C PRO A 66 18.25 10.78 -9.17
N PHE A 67 17.58 11.92 -9.32
CA PHE A 67 18.24 13.20 -9.03
C PHE A 67 18.66 13.29 -7.56
N THR A 68 19.86 13.80 -7.33
CA THR A 68 20.31 14.15 -5.98
C THR A 68 19.55 15.38 -5.48
N MET A 69 19.52 15.61 -4.16
CA MET A 69 18.92 16.82 -3.61
C MET A 69 19.53 18.10 -4.18
N ASN A 70 20.84 18.10 -4.49
CA ASN A 70 21.50 19.24 -5.14
C ASN A 70 20.98 19.48 -6.57
N GLN A 71 20.79 18.41 -7.35
CA GLN A 71 20.21 18.51 -8.71
C GLN A 71 18.76 18.97 -8.67
N ILE A 72 17.98 18.52 -7.68
CA ILE A 72 16.61 18.98 -7.46
C ILE A 72 16.59 20.48 -7.12
N GLU A 73 17.46 20.94 -6.22
CA GLU A 73 17.56 22.35 -5.89
C GLU A 73 17.91 23.21 -7.11
N ASP A 74 18.83 22.75 -7.96
CA ASP A 74 19.17 23.47 -9.19
C ASP A 74 18.01 23.49 -10.19
N TYR A 75 17.23 22.41 -10.30
CA TYR A 75 15.99 22.39 -11.05
C TYR A 75 14.99 23.41 -10.51
N LEU A 76 14.74 23.43 -9.19
CA LEU A 76 13.81 24.35 -8.55
C LEU A 76 14.24 25.82 -8.70
N LYS A 77 15.54 26.11 -8.61
CA LYS A 77 16.08 27.46 -8.85
C LYS A 77 15.81 27.95 -10.27
N ARG A 78 15.97 27.07 -11.27
CA ARG A 78 15.71 27.37 -12.68
C ARG A 78 14.21 27.51 -12.95
N ARG A 79 13.38 26.66 -12.34
CA ARG A 79 11.93 26.61 -12.59
C ARG A 79 11.16 27.71 -11.87
N PHE A 80 11.53 28.03 -10.64
CA PHE A 80 10.93 29.07 -9.82
C PHE A 80 11.98 30.14 -9.53
N PRO A 81 12.07 31.22 -10.32
CA PRO A 81 13.09 32.25 -10.12
C PRO A 81 12.92 33.02 -8.79
N ILE A 82 13.85 33.94 -8.51
CA ILE A 82 13.95 34.63 -7.21
C ILE A 82 12.67 35.40 -6.84
N TRP A 83 11.83 35.80 -7.78
CA TRP A 83 10.53 36.43 -7.50
C TRP A 83 9.43 35.44 -7.09
N LYS A 84 9.59 34.14 -7.37
CA LYS A 84 8.68 33.05 -6.97
C LYS A 84 9.19 32.30 -5.72
N LYS A 85 9.78 32.99 -4.71
CA LYS A 85 10.37 32.31 -3.53
C LYS A 85 9.37 31.47 -2.73
N LYS A 86 8.13 31.95 -2.57
CA LYS A 86 7.07 31.21 -1.86
C LYS A 86 6.80 29.87 -2.55
N CYS A 87 6.63 29.93 -3.87
CA CYS A 87 6.44 28.75 -4.73
C CYS A 87 7.63 27.79 -4.65
N ARG A 88 8.86 28.31 -4.70
CA ARG A 88 10.09 27.51 -4.57
C ARG A 88 10.16 26.79 -3.21
N LYS A 89 9.79 27.47 -2.13
CA LYS A 89 9.74 26.87 -0.78
C LYS A 89 8.69 25.76 -0.72
N GLN A 90 7.47 26.03 -1.19
CA GLN A 90 6.40 25.03 -1.23
C GLN A 90 6.79 23.79 -2.04
N ALA A 91 7.40 23.98 -3.22
CA ALA A 91 7.89 22.89 -4.04
C ALA A 91 8.94 22.03 -3.31
N ARG A 92 9.89 22.67 -2.61
CA ARG A 92 10.89 21.97 -1.79
C ARG A 92 10.25 21.17 -0.67
N ASP A 93 9.35 21.79 0.09
CA ASP A 93 8.66 21.16 1.22
C ASP A 93 7.86 19.93 0.75
N MET A 94 7.27 19.95 -0.45
CA MET A 94 6.59 18.78 -1.05
C MET A 94 7.56 17.66 -1.43
N ILE A 95 8.72 18.01 -1.99
CA ILE A 95 9.74 17.03 -2.44
C ILE A 95 10.37 16.34 -1.23
N GLU A 96 10.71 17.09 -0.18
CA GLU A 96 11.32 16.57 1.06
C GLU A 96 10.40 15.57 1.78
N LYS A 97 9.08 15.76 1.69
CA LYS A 97 8.09 14.87 2.31
C LYS A 97 7.93 13.52 1.58
N ILE A 98 8.35 13.41 0.32
CA ILE A 98 8.15 12.20 -0.51
C ILE A 98 9.49 11.71 -1.13
N PRO A 99 10.54 11.48 -0.30
CA PRO A 99 11.91 11.36 -0.78
C PRO A 99 12.15 10.15 -1.72
N LYS A 100 11.36 9.08 -1.60
CA LYS A 100 11.46 7.90 -2.50
C LYS A 100 10.88 8.12 -3.90
N LEU A 101 10.04 9.13 -4.10
CA LEU A 101 9.39 9.40 -5.39
C LEU A 101 9.74 10.77 -6.00
N SER A 102 10.06 11.77 -5.18
CA SER A 102 10.37 13.15 -5.62
C SER A 102 11.69 13.29 -6.38
N VAL A 103 12.49 12.23 -6.43
CA VAL A 103 13.67 12.10 -7.30
C VAL A 103 13.33 11.68 -8.75
N ARG A 104 12.05 11.49 -9.08
CA ARG A 104 11.59 11.18 -10.44
C ARG A 104 11.37 12.49 -11.22
N PRO A 105 12.10 12.74 -12.33
CA PRO A 105 11.97 13.96 -13.14
C PRO A 105 10.53 14.27 -13.60
N MET A 106 9.69 13.24 -13.72
CA MET A 106 8.29 13.37 -14.09
C MET A 106 7.48 14.14 -13.04
N LEU A 107 7.62 13.86 -11.74
CA LEU A 107 6.89 14.60 -10.70
C LEU A 107 7.34 16.07 -10.62
N LEU A 108 8.63 16.32 -10.82
CA LEU A 108 9.19 17.67 -10.88
C LEU A 108 8.63 18.49 -12.04
N ALA A 109 8.34 17.86 -13.19
CA ALA A 109 7.76 18.55 -14.34
C ALA A 109 6.36 19.12 -14.06
N HIS A 110 5.61 18.48 -13.15
CA HIS A 110 4.24 18.85 -12.77
C HIS A 110 4.15 19.63 -11.46
N ILE A 111 5.27 19.89 -10.79
CA ILE A 111 5.25 20.55 -9.48
C ILE A 111 4.71 21.98 -9.52
N GLU A 112 4.83 22.68 -10.66
CA GLU A 112 4.21 24.01 -10.83
C GLU A 112 2.69 23.96 -10.72
N ASP A 113 2.06 22.85 -11.13
CA ASP A 113 0.61 22.67 -11.08
C ASP A 113 0.10 22.46 -9.64
N LEU A 114 1.00 22.08 -8.73
CA LEU A 114 0.72 21.78 -7.32
C LEU A 114 0.99 22.96 -6.39
N VAL A 115 1.91 23.82 -6.81
CA VAL A 115 2.41 24.92 -6.00
C VAL A 115 1.40 26.07 -5.96
N GLY A 116 1.15 26.61 -4.76
CA GLY A 116 0.15 27.66 -4.52
C GLY A 116 -1.13 27.15 -3.85
N LYS A 117 -1.33 25.83 -3.78
CA LYS A 117 -2.38 25.21 -2.96
C LYS A 117 -1.85 24.93 -1.54
N GLU A 118 -2.65 25.19 -0.51
CA GLU A 118 -2.36 24.75 0.86
C GLU A 118 -2.77 23.27 1.00
N LEU A 119 -1.88 22.37 0.56
CA LEU A 119 -2.12 20.94 0.60
C LEU A 119 -1.26 20.27 1.68
N GLU A 120 -1.90 19.53 2.57
CA GLU A 120 -1.23 18.61 3.49
C GLU A 120 -0.89 17.29 2.77
N LEU A 121 0.13 17.36 1.89
CA LEU A 121 0.66 16.18 1.19
C LEU A 121 1.67 15.47 2.08
N LYS A 122 1.36 14.23 2.45
CA LYS A 122 2.22 13.32 3.22
C LYS A 122 2.65 12.09 2.42
N TYR A 123 1.83 11.68 1.45
CA TYR A 123 2.01 10.47 0.66
C TYR A 123 2.18 10.76 -0.82
N ALA A 124 2.80 9.83 -1.54
CA ALA A 124 3.05 9.97 -2.96
C ALA A 124 1.76 9.91 -3.78
N PHE A 125 0.81 9.03 -3.42
CA PHE A 125 -0.46 8.94 -4.14
C PHE A 125 -1.22 10.28 -4.15
N GLN A 126 -1.11 11.10 -3.10
CA GLN A 126 -1.78 12.41 -3.04
C GLN A 126 -1.20 13.37 -4.10
N VAL A 127 0.10 13.28 -4.41
CA VAL A 127 0.71 14.03 -5.51
C VAL A 127 0.14 13.59 -6.85
N TYR A 128 0.00 12.27 -7.07
CA TYR A 128 -0.62 11.76 -8.29
C TYR A 128 -2.07 12.18 -8.41
N GLU A 129 -2.84 12.17 -7.32
CA GLU A 129 -4.22 12.65 -7.29
C GLU A 129 -4.30 14.11 -7.74
N GLU A 130 -3.48 14.99 -7.15
CA GLU A 130 -3.48 16.40 -7.51
C GLU A 130 -3.00 16.67 -8.94
N MET A 131 -2.05 15.87 -9.44
CA MET A 131 -1.60 15.95 -10.83
C MET A 131 -2.70 15.52 -11.81
N VAL A 132 -3.42 14.43 -11.51
CA VAL A 132 -4.55 13.97 -12.32
C VAL A 132 -5.66 15.01 -12.27
N GLU A 133 -5.99 15.56 -11.11
CA GLU A 133 -7.02 16.58 -10.96
C GLU A 133 -6.68 17.86 -11.74
N ALA A 134 -5.43 18.33 -11.66
CA ALA A 134 -4.97 19.47 -12.46
C ALA A 134 -5.03 19.21 -13.96
N TRP A 135 -4.75 17.97 -14.39
CA TRP A 135 -4.91 17.55 -15.79
C TRP A 135 -6.39 17.60 -16.20
N LEU A 136 -7.29 17.03 -15.40
CA LEU A 136 -8.72 16.97 -15.69
C LEU A 136 -9.35 18.36 -15.82
N ILE A 137 -9.06 19.26 -14.88
CA ILE A 137 -9.56 20.65 -14.91
C ILE A 137 -9.09 21.37 -16.18
N ARG A 138 -7.85 21.13 -16.60
CA ARG A 138 -7.30 21.73 -17.82
C ARG A 138 -7.97 21.20 -19.08
N GLU A 139 -8.24 19.90 -19.14
CA GLU A 139 -8.90 19.30 -20.32
C GLU A 139 -10.40 19.63 -20.35
N GLU A 140 -11.10 19.74 -19.21
CA GLU A 140 -12.46 20.31 -19.14
C GLU A 140 -12.51 21.72 -19.74
N GLY A 141 -11.49 22.56 -19.49
CA GLY A 141 -11.41 23.89 -20.07
C GLY A 141 -11.15 23.94 -21.58
N LYS A 142 -10.72 22.83 -22.19
CA LYS A 142 -10.46 22.73 -23.63
C LYS A 142 -11.58 22.03 -24.40
N LEU A 143 -12.22 21.04 -23.78
CA LEU A 143 -13.24 20.21 -24.40
C LEU A 143 -14.61 20.80 -24.10
N GLU A 144 -15.18 21.50 -25.08
CA GLU A 144 -16.50 22.10 -24.94
C GLU A 144 -17.56 21.04 -24.61
N GLY A 145 -18.28 21.22 -23.50
CA GLY A 145 -19.35 20.32 -23.07
C GLY A 145 -18.91 19.08 -22.28
N ILE A 146 -17.61 18.85 -22.05
CA ILE A 146 -17.13 17.67 -21.30
C ILE A 146 -16.63 18.07 -19.92
N LYS A 147 -17.30 17.52 -18.91
CA LYS A 147 -16.92 17.71 -17.50
C LYS A 147 -15.74 16.83 -17.11
N LYS A 148 -15.03 17.22 -16.05
CA LYS A 148 -13.89 16.48 -15.52
C LYS A 148 -14.25 15.09 -15.02
N GLU A 149 -15.48 14.87 -14.54
CA GLU A 149 -15.91 13.60 -13.95
C GLU A 149 -15.95 12.45 -15.00
N PRO A 150 -16.57 12.61 -16.19
CA PRO A 150 -16.44 11.63 -17.28
C PRO A 150 -15.00 11.34 -17.69
N LEU A 151 -14.14 12.36 -17.73
CA LEU A 151 -12.72 12.20 -18.06
C LEU A 151 -11.97 11.41 -16.99
N ARG A 152 -12.32 11.62 -15.71
CA ARG A 152 -11.80 10.85 -14.58
C ARG A 152 -12.20 9.40 -14.73
N ASP A 153 -13.48 9.16 -14.95
CA ASP A 153 -14.04 7.82 -15.05
C ASP A 153 -13.41 7.03 -16.18
N PHE A 154 -13.32 7.66 -17.35
CA PHE A 154 -12.64 7.13 -18.52
C PHE A 154 -11.17 6.80 -18.23
N SER A 155 -10.42 7.72 -17.61
CA SER A 155 -8.97 7.55 -17.37
C SER A 155 -8.70 6.39 -16.42
N GLU A 156 -9.53 6.25 -15.40
CA GLU A 156 -9.46 5.18 -14.42
C GLU A 156 -9.81 3.80 -15.01
N LEU A 157 -10.90 3.72 -15.78
CA LEU A 157 -11.30 2.47 -16.44
C LEU A 157 -10.33 2.08 -17.56
N LEU A 158 -9.76 3.06 -18.27
CA LEU A 158 -8.69 2.82 -19.24
C LEU A 158 -7.43 2.24 -18.58
N ALA A 159 -7.11 2.67 -17.35
CA ALA A 159 -5.99 2.09 -16.60
C ALA A 159 -6.24 0.61 -16.27
N ILE A 160 -7.46 0.25 -15.85
CA ILE A 160 -7.87 -1.15 -15.67
C ILE A 160 -7.74 -1.92 -16.99
N GLU A 161 -8.29 -1.39 -18.08
CA GLU A 161 -8.35 -2.04 -19.40
C GLU A 161 -6.95 -2.28 -20.02
N ILE A 162 -6.06 -1.28 -19.95
CA ILE A 162 -4.67 -1.43 -20.42
C ILE A 162 -3.94 -2.46 -19.57
N PHE A 163 -4.06 -2.39 -18.24
CA PHE A 163 -3.29 -3.23 -17.34
C PHE A 163 -3.79 -4.68 -17.36
N LYS A 164 -5.11 -4.91 -17.37
CA LYS A 164 -5.74 -6.26 -17.44
C LYS A 164 -5.31 -7.04 -18.68
N ASN A 165 -5.28 -6.38 -19.83
CA ASN A 165 -5.00 -7.04 -21.12
C ASN A 165 -3.52 -6.98 -21.52
N ARG A 166 -2.62 -6.50 -20.63
CA ARG A 166 -1.20 -6.31 -20.95
C ARG A 166 -0.47 -7.60 -21.32
N GLU A 167 -0.87 -8.74 -20.74
CA GLU A 167 -0.22 -10.03 -20.98
C GLU A 167 -0.61 -10.57 -22.35
N GLN A 168 -1.92 -10.53 -22.67
CA GLN A 168 -2.43 -10.90 -23.99
C GLN A 168 -1.83 -10.01 -25.09
N ARG A 169 -1.74 -8.69 -24.85
CA ARG A 169 -1.13 -7.73 -25.78
C ARG A 169 0.39 -7.76 -25.79
N LYS A 170 1.03 -8.42 -24.82
CA LYS A 170 2.47 -8.31 -24.52
C LYS A 170 2.98 -6.86 -24.45
N SER A 171 2.10 -5.92 -24.07
CA SER A 171 2.36 -4.48 -24.07
C SER A 171 1.37 -3.74 -23.18
N GLU A 172 1.85 -2.75 -22.43
CA GLU A 172 1.03 -1.76 -21.69
C GLU A 172 0.61 -0.61 -22.65
N ARG A 173 0.07 -0.96 -23.82
CA ARG A 173 -0.40 -0.02 -24.85
C ARG A 173 -1.77 -0.47 -25.37
N ILE A 174 -2.57 0.49 -25.83
CA ILE A 174 -3.86 0.25 -26.48
C ILE A 174 -3.80 0.72 -27.95
N PRO A 175 -4.23 -0.11 -28.92
CA PRO A 175 -4.36 0.32 -30.31
C PRO A 175 -5.37 1.47 -30.48
N LYS A 176 -5.17 2.33 -31.48
CA LYS A 176 -6.08 3.46 -31.74
C LYS A 176 -7.52 3.00 -31.90
N SER A 177 -7.78 1.94 -32.67
CA SER A 177 -9.13 1.41 -32.90
C SER A 177 -9.83 1.02 -31.59
N ALA A 178 -9.14 0.26 -30.73
CA ALA A 178 -9.68 -0.15 -29.43
C ALA A 178 -9.88 1.05 -28.48
N LEU A 179 -8.99 2.04 -28.53
CA LEU A 179 -9.16 3.27 -27.76
C LEU A 179 -10.37 4.07 -28.26
N THR A 180 -10.59 4.13 -29.56
CA THR A 180 -11.75 4.81 -30.18
C THR A 180 -13.06 4.19 -29.75
N GLU A 181 -13.19 2.87 -29.87
CA GLU A 181 -14.36 2.14 -29.36
C GLU A 181 -14.58 2.38 -27.86
N PHE A 182 -13.49 2.36 -27.08
CA PHE A 182 -13.55 2.61 -25.65
C PHE A 182 -13.88 4.07 -25.29
N ALA A 183 -13.58 5.06 -26.13
CA ALA A 183 -13.90 6.46 -25.87
C ALA A 183 -15.32 6.83 -26.29
N GLU A 184 -15.81 6.22 -27.38
CA GLU A 184 -17.19 6.35 -27.83
C GLU A 184 -18.18 5.93 -26.74
N SER A 185 -17.87 4.86 -25.97
CA SER A 185 -18.71 4.43 -24.86
C SER A 185 -18.82 5.46 -23.72
N PHE A 186 -17.89 6.42 -23.64
CA PHE A 186 -17.90 7.52 -22.67
C PHE A 186 -18.30 8.87 -23.31
N LYS A 187 -18.64 8.90 -24.60
CA LYS A 187 -18.91 10.12 -25.37
C LYS A 187 -17.75 11.12 -25.34
N ILE A 188 -16.51 10.62 -25.35
CA ILE A 188 -15.30 11.46 -25.36
C ILE A 188 -14.76 11.53 -26.79
N PRO A 189 -14.68 12.72 -27.42
CA PRO A 189 -14.10 12.91 -28.73
C PRO A 189 -12.57 12.78 -28.64
N LEU A 190 -12.02 11.71 -29.21
CA LEU A 190 -10.57 11.49 -29.24
C LEU A 190 -9.84 12.36 -30.25
N GLU A 191 -10.56 12.90 -31.24
CA GLU A 191 -9.99 13.60 -32.39
C GLU A 191 -9.29 14.91 -31.99
N ASP A 192 -9.72 15.50 -30.86
CA ASP A 192 -9.13 16.70 -30.28
C ASP A 192 -8.06 16.43 -29.20
N TRP A 193 -7.67 15.15 -29.00
CA TRP A 193 -6.71 14.81 -27.96
C TRP A 193 -5.28 15.22 -28.36
N GLN A 194 -5.01 16.52 -28.21
CA GLN A 194 -3.75 17.14 -28.58
C GLN A 194 -2.58 16.46 -27.84
N LEU A 195 -1.67 15.91 -28.65
CA LEU A 195 -0.36 15.38 -28.29
C LEU A 195 0.57 16.50 -27.79
N SER A 196 0.20 17.16 -26.70
CA SER A 196 1.09 18.06 -25.97
C SER A 196 1.92 17.24 -24.98
N GLY A 197 3.15 17.68 -24.67
CA GLY A 197 4.03 17.02 -23.70
C GLY A 197 3.48 16.93 -22.26
N ARG A 198 2.26 17.45 -22.01
CA ARG A 198 1.54 17.41 -20.72
C ARG A 198 0.26 16.57 -20.77
N SER A 199 0.02 15.81 -21.84
CA SER A 199 -1.14 14.90 -21.92
C SER A 199 -0.98 13.71 -20.98
N LEU A 200 -2.10 13.16 -20.50
CA LEU A 200 -2.15 11.92 -19.71
C LEU A 200 -1.79 10.70 -20.56
N LEU A 201 -2.06 10.75 -21.88
CA LEU A 201 -1.72 9.71 -22.83
C LEU A 201 -0.71 10.21 -23.87
N ASN A 202 0.22 9.33 -24.23
CA ASN A 202 1.18 9.52 -25.30
C ASN A 202 0.95 8.47 -26.40
N ARG A 203 1.15 8.88 -27.65
CA ARG A 203 1.10 8.02 -28.83
C ARG A 203 2.51 7.59 -29.25
N ASP A 204 2.69 6.33 -29.64
CA ASP A 204 3.94 5.85 -30.22
C ASP A 204 3.97 5.96 -31.75
N ALA A 205 5.12 5.62 -32.36
CA ALA A 205 5.33 5.75 -33.81
C ALA A 205 4.37 4.87 -34.64
N VAL A 206 3.90 3.76 -34.08
CA VAL A 206 2.95 2.84 -34.73
C VAL A 206 1.51 3.34 -34.57
N GLY A 207 1.30 4.27 -33.64
CA GLY A 207 0.01 4.90 -33.39
C GLY A 207 -0.76 4.31 -32.23
N ASN A 208 -0.14 3.45 -31.41
CA ASN A 208 -0.73 2.96 -30.17
C ASN A 208 -0.59 4.01 -29.06
N TYR A 209 -1.51 3.98 -28.10
CA TYR A 209 -1.55 4.89 -26.98
C TYR A 209 -1.10 4.21 -25.69
N LYS A 210 -0.48 4.97 -24.80
CA LYS A 210 -0.13 4.55 -23.43
C LYS A 210 -0.22 5.75 -22.50
N PHE A 211 -0.32 5.50 -21.20
CA PHE A 211 -0.15 6.56 -20.22
C PHE A 211 1.24 7.21 -20.34
N ALA A 212 1.27 8.53 -20.16
CA ALA A 212 2.48 9.35 -20.20
C ALA A 212 3.54 8.82 -19.23
N HIS A 213 3.09 8.33 -18.07
CA HIS A 213 3.94 7.61 -17.13
C HIS A 213 3.21 6.40 -16.55
N ARG A 214 3.93 5.29 -16.39
CA ARG A 214 3.36 4.04 -15.85
C ARG A 214 2.77 4.21 -14.46
N SER A 215 3.44 4.95 -13.58
CA SER A 215 2.94 5.16 -12.22
C SER A 215 1.64 5.97 -12.15
N ILE A 216 1.29 6.75 -13.19
CA ILE A 216 -0.02 7.37 -13.27
C ILE A 216 -1.08 6.31 -13.58
N MET A 217 -0.81 5.41 -14.53
CA MET A 217 -1.67 4.24 -14.78
C MET A 217 -1.81 3.36 -13.53
N GLU A 218 -0.71 3.07 -12.82
CA GLU A 218 -0.74 2.27 -11.59
C GLU A 218 -1.57 2.94 -10.50
N TYR A 219 -1.45 4.26 -10.34
CA TYR A 219 -2.27 5.03 -9.40
C TYR A 219 -3.76 4.94 -9.74
N LEU A 220 -4.13 5.29 -10.98
CA LEU A 220 -5.51 5.25 -11.46
C LEU A 220 -6.11 3.84 -11.39
N PHE A 221 -5.30 2.82 -11.69
CA PHE A 221 -5.69 1.42 -11.55
C PHE A 221 -6.06 1.11 -10.10
N VAL A 222 -5.19 1.43 -9.12
CA VAL A 222 -5.46 1.15 -7.70
C VAL A 222 -6.70 1.89 -7.25
N LYS A 223 -6.85 3.17 -7.63
CA LYS A 223 -8.00 3.98 -7.27
C LYS A 223 -9.31 3.33 -7.73
N ARG A 224 -9.40 2.98 -9.01
CA ARG A 224 -10.60 2.33 -9.57
C ARG A 224 -10.82 0.94 -9.00
N PHE A 225 -9.77 0.14 -8.84
CA PHE A 225 -9.89 -1.23 -8.36
C PHE A 225 -10.54 -1.31 -6.97
N LEU A 226 -10.24 -0.35 -6.10
CA LEU A 226 -10.82 -0.30 -4.75
C LEU A 226 -12.31 0.04 -4.75
N GLU A 227 -12.83 0.67 -5.81
CA GLU A 227 -14.25 0.99 -5.98
C GLU A 227 -15.05 -0.18 -6.60
N ILE A 228 -14.38 -1.09 -7.30
CA ILE A 228 -15.00 -2.30 -7.85
C ILE A 228 -15.41 -3.21 -6.68
N GLN A 229 -16.67 -3.66 -6.70
CA GLN A 229 -17.20 -4.66 -5.77
C GLN A 229 -16.29 -5.89 -5.72
N SER A 230 -16.04 -6.44 -4.53
CA SER A 230 -15.03 -7.49 -4.32
C SER A 230 -15.14 -8.64 -5.32
N ASP A 231 -16.36 -9.13 -5.54
CA ASP A 231 -16.64 -10.29 -6.40
C ASP A 231 -16.44 -10.01 -7.90
N ALA A 232 -16.48 -8.74 -8.30
CA ALA A 232 -16.29 -8.30 -9.69
C ALA A 232 -14.83 -7.90 -10.00
N ARG A 233 -13.92 -7.98 -9.03
CA ARG A 233 -12.53 -7.57 -9.21
C ARG A 233 -11.80 -8.50 -10.17
N PRO A 234 -11.06 -7.96 -11.15
CA PRO A 234 -10.29 -8.79 -12.05
C PRO A 234 -9.11 -9.44 -11.32
N LYS A 235 -8.90 -10.74 -11.54
CA LYS A 235 -7.75 -11.49 -11.00
C LYS A 235 -6.49 -11.12 -11.79
N ILE A 236 -5.73 -10.15 -11.28
CA ILE A 236 -4.55 -9.61 -11.94
C ILE A 236 -3.42 -9.51 -10.91
N GLU A 237 -2.20 -9.89 -11.30
CA GLU A 237 -1.01 -9.66 -10.48
C GLU A 237 -0.65 -8.17 -10.45
N TRP A 238 -0.52 -7.61 -9.25
CA TRP A 238 -0.19 -6.20 -9.03
C TRP A 238 1.31 -5.96 -9.06
N THR A 239 1.72 -4.74 -9.42
CA THR A 239 3.11 -4.30 -9.29
C THR A 239 3.41 -3.83 -7.87
N ASP A 240 4.69 -3.80 -7.51
CA ASP A 240 5.13 -3.29 -6.20
C ASP A 240 4.76 -1.81 -6.00
N GLN A 241 4.72 -1.03 -7.09
CA GLN A 241 4.27 0.38 -7.04
C GLN A 241 2.76 0.50 -6.75
N MET A 242 1.93 -0.41 -7.26
CA MET A 242 0.50 -0.47 -6.91
C MET A 242 0.30 -0.82 -5.43
N PHE A 243 1.07 -1.80 -4.92
CA PHE A 243 1.06 -2.13 -3.49
C PHE A 243 1.53 -0.95 -2.63
N GLN A 244 2.55 -0.21 -3.07
CA GLN A 244 3.01 0.99 -2.38
C GLN A 244 1.90 2.07 -2.32
N PHE A 245 1.18 2.31 -3.42
CA PHE A 245 0.05 3.25 -3.41
C PHE A 245 -1.06 2.79 -2.46
N LEU A 246 -1.44 1.51 -2.50
CA LEU A 246 -2.45 0.96 -1.60
C LEU A 246 -2.04 1.13 -0.13
N TYR A 247 -0.80 0.82 0.22
CA TYR A 247 -0.28 0.99 1.57
C TYR A 247 -0.35 2.45 2.03
N GLU A 248 0.03 3.40 1.18
CA GLU A 248 -0.05 4.82 1.49
C GLU A 248 -1.51 5.29 1.67
N MET A 249 -2.42 4.83 0.81
CA MET A 249 -3.86 5.13 0.92
C MET A 249 -4.45 4.58 2.22
N ILE A 250 -4.10 3.34 2.59
CA ILE A 250 -4.53 2.72 3.86
C ILE A 250 -4.03 3.52 5.06
N ASN A 251 -2.77 3.95 5.05
CA ASN A 251 -2.23 4.78 6.13
C ASN A 251 -2.93 6.14 6.20
N HIS A 252 -3.14 6.79 5.05
CA HIS A 252 -3.83 8.08 4.99
C HIS A 252 -5.25 7.99 5.55
N TYR A 253 -6.01 6.95 5.18
CA TYR A 253 -7.38 6.76 5.65
C TYR A 253 -7.44 6.49 7.15
N GLN A 254 -6.52 5.70 7.69
CA GLN A 254 -6.42 5.47 9.14
C GLN A 254 -6.16 6.77 9.90
N GLU A 255 -5.22 7.59 9.43
CA GLU A 255 -4.84 8.85 10.09
C GLU A 255 -5.99 9.88 10.13
N HIS A 256 -6.92 9.80 9.17
CA HIS A 256 -8.07 10.70 9.06
C HIS A 256 -9.38 10.06 9.55
N ASN A 257 -9.31 8.90 10.20
CA ASN A 257 -10.47 8.14 10.67
C ASN A 257 -11.52 7.84 9.58
N MET A 258 -11.05 7.63 8.36
CA MET A 258 -11.88 7.27 7.22
C MET A 258 -12.09 5.75 7.17
N LYS A 259 -13.25 5.33 6.62
CA LYS A 259 -13.53 3.92 6.38
C LYS A 259 -12.48 3.33 5.43
N LEU A 260 -11.90 2.19 5.82
CA LEU A 260 -10.92 1.50 4.98
C LEU A 260 -11.61 0.83 3.78
N ALA A 261 -10.88 0.78 2.67
CA ALA A 261 -11.35 0.10 1.47
C ALA A 261 -11.46 -1.42 1.73
N ASP A 262 -12.38 -2.09 1.03
CA ASP A 262 -12.42 -3.54 1.03
C ASP A 262 -11.15 -4.10 0.38
N LEU A 263 -10.36 -4.87 1.13
CA LEU A 263 -9.10 -5.44 0.66
C LEU A 263 -9.23 -6.90 0.19
N THR A 264 -10.46 -7.40 0.08
CA THR A 264 -10.71 -8.77 -0.35
C THR A 264 -10.18 -9.00 -1.77
N HIS A 265 -9.61 -10.19 -1.99
CA HIS A 265 -8.93 -10.61 -3.23
C HIS A 265 -7.66 -9.82 -3.60
N ILE A 266 -7.10 -9.03 -2.67
CA ILE A 266 -5.77 -8.44 -2.80
C ILE A 266 -4.75 -9.36 -2.11
N ASP A 267 -3.58 -9.56 -2.71
CA ASP A 267 -2.48 -10.32 -2.10
C ASP A 267 -1.82 -9.51 -0.97
N LEU A 268 -2.43 -9.58 0.21
CA LEU A 268 -1.98 -8.86 1.40
C LEU A 268 -0.65 -9.37 1.95
N LYS A 269 -0.29 -10.64 1.68
CA LYS A 269 1.03 -11.19 2.04
C LYS A 269 2.13 -10.48 1.25
N ARG A 270 1.94 -10.35 -0.07
CA ARG A 270 2.86 -9.60 -0.91
C ARG A 270 2.91 -8.12 -0.54
N LEU A 271 1.76 -7.50 -0.27
CA LEU A 271 1.70 -6.11 0.20
C LEU A 271 2.60 -5.87 1.43
N ILE A 272 2.43 -6.68 2.49
CA ILE A 272 3.22 -6.58 3.73
C ILE A 272 4.71 -6.78 3.46
N LYS A 273 5.06 -7.77 2.61
CA LYS A 273 6.46 -8.03 2.23
C LYS A 273 7.07 -6.86 1.45
N THR A 274 6.32 -6.25 0.54
CA THR A 274 6.79 -5.14 -0.30
C THR A 274 7.00 -3.86 0.52
N THR A 275 6.10 -3.54 1.45
CA THR A 275 6.16 -2.27 2.19
C THR A 275 6.94 -2.33 3.49
N LYS A 276 7.20 -3.52 4.02
CA LYS A 276 7.99 -3.78 5.25
C LYS A 276 7.44 -3.07 6.49
N GLY A 277 6.14 -2.79 6.54
CA GLY A 277 5.49 -2.13 7.66
C GLY A 277 4.10 -2.69 7.94
N PRO A 278 3.55 -2.47 9.16
CA PRO A 278 2.23 -2.96 9.52
C PRO A 278 1.16 -2.27 8.68
N LEU A 279 0.17 -3.05 8.25
CA LEU A 279 -0.95 -2.56 7.45
C LEU A 279 -1.92 -1.74 8.31
N TYR A 280 -2.22 -2.23 9.50
CA TYR A 280 -3.12 -1.58 10.45
C TYR A 280 -2.32 -1.03 11.64
N LYS A 281 -2.50 0.25 11.93
CA LYS A 281 -1.86 0.93 13.07
C LYS A 281 -2.86 1.05 14.20
N LEU A 282 -2.96 -0.02 14.99
CA LEU A 282 -3.86 -0.05 16.12
C LEU A 282 -3.30 0.77 17.29
N ARG A 283 -4.19 1.40 18.05
CA ARG A 283 -3.83 2.18 19.23
C ARG A 283 -3.24 1.29 20.32
N SER A 284 -1.98 1.56 20.69
CA SER A 284 -1.27 0.89 21.79
C SER A 284 -1.46 1.56 23.17
N LYS A 285 -1.81 2.84 23.20
CA LYS A 285 -2.00 3.61 24.45
C LYS A 285 -3.42 3.49 24.97
N LYS A 286 -3.59 2.98 26.19
CA LYS A 286 -4.90 2.91 26.88
C LYS A 286 -5.57 4.29 27.00
N LYS A 287 -6.90 4.32 26.93
CA LYS A 287 -7.74 5.54 26.96
C LYS A 287 -9.03 5.27 27.74
N SER A 288 -9.65 6.35 28.23
CA SER A 288 -11.05 6.32 28.65
C SER A 288 -11.93 6.69 27.45
N LEU A 289 -12.75 5.76 26.99
CA LEU A 289 -13.55 5.87 25.77
C LEU A 289 -15.02 6.17 26.10
N PHE A 290 -15.67 6.93 25.23
CA PHE A 290 -17.13 6.92 25.17
C PHE A 290 -17.57 5.74 24.29
N GLU A 291 -18.77 5.20 24.53
CA GLU A 291 -19.31 4.10 23.71
C GLU A 291 -19.40 4.46 22.22
N HIS A 292 -19.75 5.71 21.90
CA HIS A 292 -19.76 6.17 20.51
C HIS A 292 -18.37 6.16 19.84
N ASP A 293 -17.28 6.30 20.61
CA ASP A 293 -15.91 6.16 20.07
C ASP A 293 -15.63 4.70 19.70
N VAL A 294 -16.13 3.75 20.50
CA VAL A 294 -16.01 2.31 20.24
C VAL A 294 -16.75 1.95 18.94
N HIS A 295 -17.98 2.44 18.77
CA HIS A 295 -18.75 2.19 17.55
C HIS A 295 -18.06 2.76 16.30
N LYS A 296 -17.46 3.97 16.40
CA LYS A 296 -16.67 4.56 15.31
C LYS A 296 -15.47 3.69 14.96
N MET A 297 -14.72 3.24 15.96
CA MET A 297 -13.55 2.37 15.78
C MET A 297 -13.92 1.04 15.07
N ILE A 298 -14.97 0.35 15.53
CA ILE A 298 -15.44 -0.91 14.93
C ILE A 298 -15.77 -0.71 13.44
N ARG A 299 -16.52 0.36 13.12
CA ARG A 299 -16.93 0.66 11.74
C ARG A 299 -15.78 1.11 10.84
N GLN A 300 -14.82 1.88 11.38
CA GLN A 300 -13.66 2.37 10.65
C GLN A 300 -12.82 1.21 10.08
N TYR A 301 -12.55 0.22 10.92
CA TYR A 301 -11.75 -0.96 10.58
C TYR A 301 -12.58 -2.13 10.02
N ASN A 302 -13.90 -1.98 9.95
CA ASN A 302 -14.83 -3.04 9.56
C ASN A 302 -14.69 -4.32 10.43
N MET A 303 -14.40 -4.14 11.72
CA MET A 303 -14.24 -5.23 12.68
C MET A 303 -15.58 -5.93 12.90
N PHE A 304 -15.56 -7.25 13.07
CA PHE A 304 -16.76 -7.99 13.42
C PHE A 304 -17.17 -7.69 14.87
N GLU A 305 -18.44 -7.39 15.07
CA GLU A 305 -19.07 -7.31 16.38
C GLU A 305 -20.53 -7.75 16.21
N PHE A 306 -20.95 -8.77 16.96
CA PHE A 306 -22.21 -9.48 16.73
C PHE A 306 -23.47 -8.60 16.78
N ARG A 307 -23.47 -7.55 17.61
CA ARG A 307 -24.62 -6.66 17.84
C ARG A 307 -24.59 -5.43 16.94
N GLU A 308 -23.42 -4.85 16.74
CA GLU A 308 -23.21 -3.52 16.14
C GLU A 308 -22.71 -3.59 14.69
N ASN A 309 -22.00 -4.65 14.30
CA ASN A 309 -21.40 -4.79 12.97
C ASN A 309 -21.33 -6.27 12.52
N LEU A 310 -22.50 -6.91 12.41
CA LEU A 310 -22.63 -8.32 12.03
C LEU A 310 -22.02 -8.63 10.64
N SER A 311 -22.01 -7.66 9.72
CA SER A 311 -21.38 -7.78 8.40
C SER A 311 -19.89 -7.42 8.39
N GLY A 312 -19.32 -7.05 9.54
CA GLY A 312 -17.90 -6.84 9.72
C GLY A 312 -17.12 -8.12 9.41
N ARG A 313 -16.09 -8.01 8.59
CA ARG A 313 -15.30 -9.18 8.14
C ARG A 313 -14.14 -9.51 9.08
N GLY A 314 -13.86 -8.66 10.06
CA GLY A 314 -12.63 -8.72 10.85
C GLY A 314 -11.43 -8.19 10.07
N LEU A 315 -10.24 -8.29 10.67
CA LEU A 315 -9.00 -7.93 10.01
C LEU A 315 -8.35 -9.14 9.36
N PHE A 316 -7.65 -8.92 8.24
CA PHE A 316 -6.71 -9.92 7.74
C PHE A 316 -5.51 -10.00 8.69
N HIS A 317 -5.02 -11.20 8.94
CA HIS A 317 -3.83 -11.42 9.76
C HIS A 317 -2.82 -12.31 9.05
N LEU A 318 -1.54 -12.00 9.25
CA LEU A 318 -0.41 -12.80 8.83
C LEU A 318 0.38 -13.19 10.07
N TYR A 319 -0.04 -14.29 10.68
CA TYR A 319 0.58 -14.82 11.89
C TYR A 319 1.85 -15.62 11.58
N ASP A 320 2.86 -15.40 12.41
CA ASP A 320 4.03 -16.24 12.59
C ASP A 320 4.07 -16.71 14.05
N VAL A 321 4.38 -17.98 14.28
CA VAL A 321 4.21 -18.62 15.59
C VAL A 321 5.55 -19.11 16.08
N ASP A 322 5.90 -18.71 17.29
CA ASP A 322 7.03 -19.25 18.02
C ASP A 322 6.47 -20.07 19.18
N GLU A 323 6.36 -21.38 18.94
CA GLU A 323 5.83 -22.35 19.90
C GLU A 323 6.77 -22.54 21.09
N GLU A 324 8.09 -22.36 20.90
CA GLU A 324 9.08 -22.52 21.97
C GLU A 324 8.90 -21.44 23.04
N ASN A 325 8.65 -20.20 22.61
CA ASN A 325 8.41 -19.08 23.51
C ASN A 325 6.93 -18.83 23.80
N GLY A 326 6.01 -19.55 23.13
CA GLY A 326 4.57 -19.41 23.32
C GLY A 326 4.03 -18.04 22.90
N ILE A 327 4.56 -17.49 21.79
CA ILE A 327 4.17 -16.18 21.25
C ILE A 327 3.67 -16.27 19.80
N VAL A 328 2.86 -15.29 19.41
CA VAL A 328 2.35 -15.12 18.05
C VAL A 328 2.70 -13.72 17.58
N ILE A 329 3.43 -13.62 16.48
CA ILE A 329 3.76 -12.37 15.80
C ILE A 329 2.73 -12.16 14.69
N ASP A 330 2.06 -11.01 14.70
CA ASP A 330 1.15 -10.61 13.63
C ASP A 330 1.79 -9.52 12.77
N HIS A 331 2.28 -9.91 11.60
CA HIS A 331 2.91 -8.99 10.65
C HIS A 331 1.91 -7.97 10.06
N THR A 332 0.61 -8.22 10.16
CA THR A 332 -0.41 -7.30 9.64
C THR A 332 -0.63 -6.10 10.57
N THR A 333 -0.59 -6.31 11.88
CA THR A 333 -0.76 -5.23 12.88
C THR A 333 0.56 -4.74 13.50
N GLY A 334 1.65 -5.50 13.32
CA GLY A 334 2.92 -5.23 14.00
C GLY A 334 2.82 -5.46 15.51
N LEU A 335 1.98 -6.42 15.92
CA LEU A 335 1.79 -6.80 17.32
C LEU A 335 2.33 -8.19 17.57
N MET A 336 2.80 -8.40 18.79
CA MET A 336 3.19 -9.70 19.30
C MET A 336 2.33 -10.03 20.51
N TRP A 337 1.77 -11.24 20.52
CA TRP A 337 0.79 -11.70 21.48
C TRP A 337 1.31 -12.92 22.22
N GLN A 338 0.90 -13.08 23.48
CA GLN A 338 0.96 -14.41 24.08
C GLN A 338 0.03 -15.36 23.32
N GLN A 339 0.55 -16.52 22.89
CA GLN A 339 -0.24 -17.56 22.24
C GLN A 339 -1.28 -18.17 23.18
N SER A 340 -0.88 -18.32 24.44
CA SER A 340 -1.72 -18.75 25.56
C SER A 340 -1.75 -17.67 26.61
N GLY A 341 -2.95 -17.27 27.04
CA GLY A 341 -3.11 -16.30 28.12
C GLY A 341 -2.91 -16.93 29.50
N THR A 342 -3.49 -16.32 30.53
CA THR A 342 -3.50 -16.91 31.88
C THR A 342 -4.24 -18.26 31.89
N PRO A 343 -3.79 -19.24 32.68
CA PRO A 343 -4.49 -20.53 32.83
C PRO A 343 -5.77 -20.40 33.65
N ASN A 344 -5.87 -19.36 34.48
CA ASN A 344 -7.04 -19.07 35.28
C ASN A 344 -7.45 -17.61 35.18
N ARG A 345 -8.73 -17.38 35.46
CA ARG A 345 -9.35 -16.04 35.51
C ARG A 345 -8.72 -15.20 36.63
N LYS A 346 -8.50 -13.91 36.35
CA LYS A 346 -7.94 -12.90 37.25
C LYS A 346 -8.94 -11.75 37.42
N THR A 347 -9.01 -11.19 38.63
CA THR A 347 -9.62 -9.86 38.80
C THR A 347 -8.84 -8.84 37.99
N TYR A 348 -9.43 -7.67 37.70
CA TYR A 348 -8.71 -6.63 36.96
C TYR A 348 -7.41 -6.20 37.67
N LYS A 349 -7.43 -6.09 39.00
CA LYS A 349 -6.24 -5.78 39.81
C LYS A 349 -5.18 -6.89 39.73
N ASP A 350 -5.59 -8.16 39.73
CA ASP A 350 -4.64 -9.27 39.60
C ASP A 350 -4.13 -9.44 38.16
N ALA A 351 -4.89 -9.00 37.17
CA ALA A 351 -4.44 -8.91 35.78
C ALA A 351 -3.30 -7.89 35.64
N GLU A 352 -3.39 -6.73 36.29
CA GLU A 352 -2.29 -5.75 36.31
C GLU A 352 -1.04 -6.31 37.01
N LYS A 353 -1.20 -7.05 38.12
CA LYS A 353 -0.08 -7.74 38.78
C LYS A 353 0.53 -8.82 37.89
N TRP A 354 -0.30 -9.57 37.15
CA TRP A 354 0.16 -10.59 36.21
C TRP A 354 1.07 -9.99 35.15
N ILE A 355 0.65 -8.88 34.51
CA ILE A 355 1.48 -8.16 33.54
C ILE A 355 2.80 -7.69 34.17
N ALA A 356 2.76 -7.13 35.38
CA ALA A 356 3.97 -6.70 36.07
C ALA A 356 4.95 -7.86 36.33
N ASN A 357 4.44 -9.03 36.74
CA ASN A 357 5.25 -10.22 36.94
C ASN A 357 5.83 -10.77 35.63
N LEU A 358 5.03 -10.75 34.57
CA LEU A 358 5.43 -11.21 33.24
C LEU A 358 6.58 -10.34 32.69
N ASN A 359 6.52 -9.03 32.91
CA ASN A 359 7.60 -8.10 32.56
C ASN A 359 8.84 -8.25 33.43
N TRP A 360 8.65 -8.48 34.74
CA TRP A 360 9.76 -8.73 35.67
C TRP A 360 10.56 -9.99 35.28
N ASN A 361 9.86 -11.02 34.81
CA ASN A 361 10.46 -12.28 34.38
C ASN A 361 10.98 -12.26 32.93
N CYS A 362 10.85 -11.12 32.23
CA CYS A 362 11.20 -10.98 30.81
C CYS A 362 10.63 -12.12 29.94
N PHE A 363 9.33 -12.41 30.05
CA PHE A 363 8.70 -13.48 29.28
C PHE A 363 9.01 -13.35 27.77
N ALA A 364 9.45 -14.46 27.16
CA ALA A 364 9.95 -14.53 25.78
C ALA A 364 11.08 -13.52 25.47
N GLY A 365 11.85 -13.10 26.49
CA GLY A 365 12.92 -12.12 26.35
C GLY A 365 12.48 -10.65 26.42
N TYR A 366 11.21 -10.36 26.69
CA TYR A 366 10.65 -9.00 26.64
C TYR A 366 10.04 -8.55 27.97
N SER A 367 10.15 -7.25 28.26
CA SER A 367 9.71 -6.63 29.52
C SER A 367 8.72 -5.48 29.33
N ASP A 368 8.13 -5.36 28.15
CA ASP A 368 7.20 -4.28 27.73
C ASP A 368 5.79 -4.79 27.41
N TRP A 369 5.43 -5.97 27.93
CA TRP A 369 4.11 -6.54 27.81
C TRP A 369 3.05 -5.73 28.55
N ARG A 370 1.84 -5.73 28.01
CA ARG A 370 0.70 -5.00 28.57
C ARG A 370 -0.62 -5.72 28.28
N LEU A 371 -1.67 -5.27 28.97
CA LEU A 371 -3.03 -5.55 28.53
C LEU A 371 -3.27 -4.90 27.15
N PRO A 372 -4.00 -5.57 26.24
CA PRO A 372 -4.36 -4.99 24.96
C PRO A 372 -5.33 -3.84 25.16
N THR A 373 -5.29 -2.85 24.27
CA THR A 373 -6.42 -1.91 24.16
C THR A 373 -7.65 -2.66 23.62
N LEU A 374 -8.83 -2.07 23.76
CA LEU A 374 -10.05 -2.63 23.17
C LEU A 374 -9.91 -2.79 21.66
N GLU A 375 -9.25 -1.83 21.01
CA GLU A 375 -8.98 -1.84 19.56
C GLU A 375 -8.12 -3.04 19.14
N GLU A 376 -7.07 -3.32 19.89
CA GLU A 376 -6.19 -4.48 19.65
C GLU A 376 -6.88 -5.80 19.98
N ALA A 377 -7.68 -5.86 21.04
CA ALA A 377 -8.39 -7.09 21.40
C ALA A 377 -9.52 -7.41 20.41
N MET A 378 -10.24 -6.38 19.94
CA MET A 378 -11.28 -6.53 18.91
C MET A 378 -10.70 -6.86 17.54
N SER A 379 -9.45 -6.49 17.24
CA SER A 379 -8.84 -6.84 15.97
C SER A 379 -8.67 -8.36 15.78
N LEU A 380 -8.47 -9.11 16.88
CA LEU A 380 -8.41 -10.58 16.89
C LEU A 380 -9.76 -11.26 16.64
N MET A 381 -10.86 -10.50 16.61
CA MET A 381 -12.20 -11.05 16.43
C MET A 381 -12.43 -11.46 14.97
N GLU A 382 -12.81 -12.72 14.78
CA GLU A 382 -13.15 -13.29 13.49
C GLU A 382 -14.66 -13.17 13.22
N SER A 383 -15.08 -13.03 11.96
CA SER A 383 -16.50 -12.99 11.60
C SER A 383 -17.20 -14.34 11.71
N GLU A 384 -16.43 -15.42 11.77
CA GLU A 384 -16.90 -16.79 11.88
C GLU A 384 -16.18 -17.48 13.04
N LYS A 385 -16.83 -18.50 13.62
CA LYS A 385 -16.22 -19.34 14.65
C LYS A 385 -15.18 -20.24 14.00
N LYS A 386 -13.90 -19.90 14.17
CA LYS A 386 -12.77 -20.61 13.56
C LYS A 386 -12.04 -21.53 14.52
N ASN A 387 -12.06 -21.24 15.82
CA ASN A 387 -11.39 -22.04 16.84
C ASN A 387 -12.44 -22.67 17.77
N ARG A 388 -12.89 -23.88 17.40
CA ARG A 388 -14.05 -24.55 18.02
C ARG A 388 -15.30 -23.66 17.96
N ASP A 389 -15.78 -23.20 19.12
CA ASP A 389 -16.96 -22.36 19.25
C ASP A 389 -16.63 -20.87 19.45
N LEU A 390 -15.40 -20.46 19.16
CA LEU A 390 -14.87 -19.10 19.35
C LEU A 390 -14.60 -18.37 18.04
N TYR A 391 -14.92 -17.08 18.03
CA TYR A 391 -14.62 -16.08 17.00
C TYR A 391 -13.17 -15.56 17.11
N ILE A 392 -12.21 -16.47 17.13
CA ILE A 392 -10.77 -16.15 17.15
C ILE A 392 -10.01 -17.17 16.31
N HIS A 393 -8.88 -16.76 15.75
CA HIS A 393 -8.05 -17.64 14.93
C HIS A 393 -7.50 -18.85 15.74
N PRO A 394 -7.38 -20.06 15.13
CA PRO A 394 -6.87 -21.27 15.80
C PRO A 394 -5.43 -21.22 16.29
N VAL A 395 -4.68 -20.20 15.88
CA VAL A 395 -3.29 -19.97 16.35
C VAL A 395 -3.24 -19.68 17.85
N PHE A 396 -4.32 -19.13 18.41
CA PHE A 396 -4.44 -18.84 19.83
C PHE A 396 -5.05 -20.01 20.58
N ASP A 397 -4.63 -20.19 21.83
CA ASP A 397 -5.26 -21.15 22.73
C ASP A 397 -6.74 -20.83 22.99
N ASN A 398 -7.56 -21.87 23.07
CA ASN A 398 -9.03 -21.76 23.16
C ASN A 398 -9.57 -21.71 24.61
N LEU A 399 -8.70 -21.72 25.63
CA LEU A 399 -9.13 -21.55 27.02
C LEU A 399 -9.62 -20.12 27.29
N GLN A 400 -8.97 -19.12 26.69
CA GLN A 400 -9.29 -17.71 26.91
C GLN A 400 -10.50 -17.27 26.07
N ARG A 401 -11.68 -17.75 26.45
CA ARG A 401 -12.98 -17.45 25.80
C ARG A 401 -13.37 -15.96 25.86
N TRP A 402 -12.81 -15.23 26.83
CA TRP A 402 -12.93 -13.78 26.98
C TRP A 402 -11.69 -13.22 27.69
N ILE A 403 -11.31 -11.98 27.38
CA ILE A 403 -10.11 -11.35 27.94
C ILE A 403 -10.37 -9.93 28.45
N TRP A 404 -9.60 -9.52 29.46
CA TRP A 404 -9.52 -8.13 29.88
C TRP A 404 -8.85 -7.26 28.81
N THR A 405 -9.29 -6.00 28.70
CA THR A 405 -8.59 -4.96 27.94
C THR A 405 -8.20 -3.81 28.88
N ALA A 406 -7.30 -2.94 28.42
CA ALA A 406 -6.76 -1.83 29.20
C ALA A 406 -7.65 -0.57 29.19
N ASP A 407 -8.65 -0.51 28.30
CA ASP A 407 -9.47 0.67 28.12
C ASP A 407 -10.62 0.74 29.13
N LYS A 408 -10.87 1.96 29.59
CA LYS A 408 -11.90 2.26 30.58
C LYS A 408 -13.09 2.94 29.92
N VAL A 409 -14.27 2.78 30.51
CA VAL A 409 -15.43 3.60 30.17
C VAL A 409 -15.23 4.99 30.76
N LYS A 410 -15.45 6.03 29.95
CA LYS A 410 -15.33 7.41 30.40
C LYS A 410 -16.45 7.73 31.41
N GLY A 411 -16.07 8.23 32.59
CA GLY A 411 -17.02 8.63 33.64
C GLY A 411 -17.51 7.49 34.53
N ASP A 412 -16.95 6.28 34.37
CA ASP A 412 -17.32 5.09 35.15
C ASP A 412 -16.06 4.32 35.61
N HIS A 413 -16.22 3.44 36.60
CA HIS A 413 -15.19 2.53 37.09
C HIS A 413 -15.17 1.20 36.28
N SER A 414 -15.76 1.21 35.10
CA SER A 414 -15.82 0.02 34.24
C SER A 414 -14.69 -0.03 33.23
N VAL A 415 -14.34 -1.26 32.86
CA VAL A 415 -13.36 -1.59 31.82
C VAL A 415 -14.05 -2.38 30.72
N TYR A 416 -13.51 -2.28 29.51
CA TYR A 416 -13.97 -3.09 28.39
C TYR A 416 -13.32 -4.48 28.43
N ALA A 417 -14.08 -5.48 28.00
CA ALA A 417 -13.59 -6.85 27.82
C ALA A 417 -14.12 -7.42 26.51
N VAL A 418 -13.37 -8.33 25.89
CA VAL A 418 -13.74 -8.95 24.61
C VAL A 418 -14.13 -10.40 24.84
N PHE A 419 -15.27 -10.81 24.29
CA PHE A 419 -15.85 -12.15 24.39
C PHE A 419 -15.77 -12.85 23.04
N PHE A 420 -14.74 -13.66 22.85
CA PHE A 420 -14.58 -14.45 21.63
C PHE A 420 -15.64 -15.54 21.50
N HIS A 421 -16.29 -15.97 22.58
CA HIS A 421 -17.39 -16.93 22.49
C HIS A 421 -18.66 -16.35 21.85
N ASP A 422 -18.97 -15.10 22.21
CA ASP A 422 -20.19 -14.40 21.82
C ASP A 422 -19.98 -13.46 20.63
N GLY A 423 -18.72 -13.18 20.26
CA GLY A 423 -18.39 -12.32 19.11
C GLY A 423 -18.58 -10.83 19.39
N LEU A 424 -18.42 -10.40 20.66
CA LEU A 424 -18.78 -9.05 21.10
C LEU A 424 -17.83 -8.50 22.16
N TYR A 425 -17.90 -7.18 22.39
CA TYR A 425 -17.32 -6.59 23.59
C TYR A 425 -18.38 -6.40 24.68
N VAL A 426 -17.94 -6.29 25.94
CA VAL A 426 -18.81 -5.90 27.05
C VAL A 426 -18.13 -4.89 27.95
N ILE A 427 -18.94 -4.26 28.77
CA ILE A 427 -18.50 -3.38 29.85
C ILE A 427 -18.64 -4.11 31.19
N ARG A 428 -17.61 -4.07 32.03
CA ARG A 428 -17.65 -4.63 33.39
C ARG A 428 -17.10 -3.67 34.40
N ASN A 429 -17.89 -3.42 35.45
CA ASN A 429 -17.46 -2.62 36.57
C ASN A 429 -16.46 -3.40 37.44
N ILE A 430 -15.27 -2.84 37.64
CA ILE A 430 -14.17 -3.51 38.33
C ILE A 430 -14.41 -3.71 39.83
N ILE A 431 -15.35 -2.97 40.42
CA ILE A 431 -15.68 -3.03 41.85
C ILE A 431 -16.25 -4.41 42.23
N TYR A 432 -16.92 -5.09 41.29
CA TYR A 432 -17.54 -6.40 41.53
C TYR A 432 -16.57 -7.59 41.39
N ASN A 433 -15.25 -7.35 41.27
CA ASN A 433 -14.20 -8.39 41.27
C ASN A 433 -14.44 -9.55 40.28
N TYR A 434 -15.02 -9.26 39.12
CA TYR A 434 -15.18 -10.26 38.06
C TYR A 434 -13.84 -10.89 37.67
N GLY A 435 -13.83 -12.19 37.37
CA GLY A 435 -12.65 -12.92 36.92
C GLY A 435 -12.63 -13.12 35.41
N PHE A 436 -11.61 -12.62 34.72
CA PHE A 436 -11.42 -12.79 33.26
C PHE A 436 -9.99 -13.22 32.95
N TYR A 437 -9.77 -13.79 31.78
CA TYR A 437 -8.42 -14.15 31.36
C TYR A 437 -7.61 -12.93 30.93
N VAL A 438 -6.29 -13.08 30.93
CA VAL A 438 -5.34 -12.09 30.41
C VAL A 438 -4.60 -12.71 29.24
N ARG A 439 -4.56 -12.00 28.11
CA ARG A 439 -3.67 -12.29 26.99
C ARG A 439 -2.82 -11.04 26.77
N ALA A 440 -1.53 -11.11 27.12
CA ALA A 440 -0.68 -9.94 26.99
C ALA A 440 -0.30 -9.68 25.53
N VAL A 441 -0.06 -8.41 25.22
CA VAL A 441 0.37 -7.93 23.90
C VAL A 441 1.54 -6.95 24.07
N ARG A 442 2.41 -6.88 23.06
CA ARG A 442 3.44 -5.87 22.88
C ARG A 442 3.54 -5.47 21.40
N SER A 443 4.24 -4.37 21.12
CA SER A 443 4.55 -3.98 19.73
C SER A 443 5.77 -4.75 19.24
N PHE A 444 5.71 -5.23 17.99
CA PHE A 444 6.77 -5.98 17.33
C PHE A 444 7.72 -5.06 16.55
#